data_AF-A0A7C5XRJ4-F1
#
_entry.id   AF-A0A7C5XRJ4-F1
#
_cell.length_a   1.000
_cell.length_b   1.000
_cell.length_c   1.000
_cell.angle_alpha   90.00
_cell.angle_beta   90.00
_cell.angle_gamma   90.00
#
_symmetry.space_group_name_H-M   'P 1'
#
loop_
_entity.id
_entity.type
_entity.pdbx_description
1 polymer ?
#
loop_
_entity_poly.entity_id
_entity_poly.type
_entity_poly.pdbx_seq_one_letter_code
_entity_poly.pdbx_strand_id
1 'polypeptide(L)'
;MRQYKILLIIADGLGDRPTRELNGRTPLEAADKPNLRELIRSSVGGLMDPIAPGVRAGSDTSHLAIFGLDPFKYYRGRGAFEAIGAGAVLEPGDVAFRGNFATVKGDFTVIDRRAG
;
A
#
# COMPACT_ATOMS: atom_id res chain seq x y z
N MET A 1 -4.77 -34.14 7.02
CA MET A 1 -5.40 -32.80 7.17
C MET A 1 -5.80 -32.30 5.79
N ARG A 2 -7.00 -31.73 5.63
CA ARG A 2 -7.39 -31.09 4.36
C ARG A 2 -6.55 -29.82 4.17
N GLN A 3 -6.04 -29.60 2.97
CA GLN A 3 -5.40 -28.35 2.58
C GLN A 3 -6.44 -27.46 1.88
N TYR A 4 -6.48 -26.20 2.30
CA TYR A 4 -7.31 -25.18 1.67
C TYR A 4 -6.41 -24.21 0.91
N LYS A 5 -6.92 -23.67 -0.19
CA LYS A 5 -6.28 -22.54 -0.88
C LYS A 5 -6.67 -21.25 -0.15
N ILE A 6 -5.74 -20.31 -0.06
CA ILE A 6 -5.96 -18.99 0.55
C ILE A 6 -6.06 -17.95 -0.56
N LEU A 7 -7.09 -17.10 -0.49
CA LEU A 7 -7.22 -15.89 -1.30
C LEU A 7 -7.15 -14.68 -0.37
N LEU A 8 -6.10 -13.88 -0.51
CA LEU A 8 -5.92 -12.63 0.21
C LEU A 8 -6.21 -11.47 -0.75
N ILE A 9 -7.20 -10.64 -0.41
CA ILE A 9 -7.58 -9.45 -1.20
C ILE A 9 -7.23 -8.21 -0.39
N ILE A 10 -6.39 -7.34 -0.97
CA ILE A 10 -6.00 -6.06 -0.37
C ILE A 10 -6.61 -4.94 -1.22
N ALA A 11 -7.47 -4.13 -0.62
CA ALA A 11 -7.93 -2.87 -1.22
C ALA A 11 -7.04 -1.74 -0.70
N ASP A 12 -6.14 -1.23 -1.56
CA ASP A 12 -5.19 -0.19 -1.18
C ASP A 12 -5.94 1.09 -0.77
N GLY A 13 -5.54 1.67 0.36
CA GLY A 13 -6.17 2.88 0.91
C GLY A 13 -7.63 2.72 1.35
N LEU A 14 -8.13 1.50 1.61
CA LEU A 14 -9.55 1.25 1.94
C LEU A 14 -10.03 1.99 3.20
N GLY A 15 -9.17 2.10 4.21
CA GLY A 15 -9.49 2.76 5.48
C GLY A 15 -9.56 4.27 5.30
N ASP A 16 -10.64 4.88 5.79
CA ASP A 16 -10.86 6.33 5.67
C ASP A 16 -11.55 6.90 6.92
N ARG A 17 -11.73 8.21 6.93
CA ARG A 17 -12.45 8.96 7.95
C ARG A 17 -13.82 9.41 7.45
N PRO A 18 -14.80 9.58 8.34
CA PRO A 18 -16.06 10.24 8.02
C PRO A 18 -15.88 11.62 7.37
N THR A 19 -16.64 11.89 6.31
CA THR A 19 -16.62 13.20 5.62
C THR A 19 -17.99 13.87 5.61
N ARG A 20 -18.03 15.20 5.43
CA ARG A 20 -19.28 15.97 5.43
C ARG A 20 -20.10 15.68 4.17
N GLU A 21 -19.42 15.53 3.04
CA GLU A 21 -19.97 15.25 1.72
C GLU A 21 -20.71 13.90 1.68
N LEU A 22 -20.34 12.97 2.57
CA LEU A 22 -20.96 11.65 2.70
C LEU A 22 -21.93 11.55 3.90
N ASN A 23 -22.36 12.69 4.46
CA ASN A 23 -23.22 12.78 5.64
C ASN A 23 -22.62 12.07 6.87
N GLY A 24 -21.34 12.28 7.14
CA GLY A 24 -20.65 11.70 8.29
C GLY A 24 -20.31 10.21 8.15
N ARG A 25 -20.26 9.69 6.91
CA ARG A 25 -19.84 8.32 6.60
C ARG A 25 -18.46 8.31 5.95
N THR A 26 -17.75 7.19 6.04
CA THR A 26 -16.58 6.89 5.23
C THR A 26 -17.01 6.52 3.79
N PRO A 27 -16.11 6.60 2.78
CA PRO A 27 -16.40 6.11 1.43
C PRO A 27 -16.78 4.62 1.43
N LEU A 28 -16.08 3.81 2.23
CA LEU A 28 -16.42 2.40 2.36
C LEU A 28 -17.85 2.24 2.85
N GLU A 29 -18.29 2.93 3.90
CA GLU A 29 -19.68 2.84 4.39
C GLU A 29 -20.71 3.31 3.35
N ALA A 30 -20.43 4.42 2.64
CA ALA A 30 -21.36 5.03 1.69
C ALA A 30 -21.55 4.22 0.40
N ALA A 31 -20.55 3.44 -0.03
CA ALA A 31 -20.59 2.66 -1.27
C ALA A 31 -21.70 1.59 -1.27
N ASP A 32 -22.29 1.30 -2.42
CA ASP A 32 -23.09 0.08 -2.58
C ASP A 32 -22.17 -1.14 -2.81
N LYS A 33 -22.37 -2.20 -2.03
CA LYS A 33 -21.42 -3.32 -1.90
C LYS A 33 -22.14 -4.61 -1.46
N PRO A 34 -23.07 -5.13 -2.29
CA PRO A 34 -23.88 -6.30 -1.95
C PRO A 34 -23.02 -7.56 -1.74
N ASN A 35 -21.98 -7.76 -2.55
CA ASN A 35 -21.10 -8.92 -2.45
C ASN A 35 -20.30 -8.96 -1.14
N LEU A 36 -19.74 -7.81 -0.73
CA LEU A 36 -19.04 -7.72 0.55
C LEU A 36 -20.01 -7.94 1.71
N ARG A 37 -21.23 -7.40 1.62
CA ARG A 37 -22.26 -7.57 2.64
C ARG A 37 -22.70 -9.03 2.77
N GLU A 38 -22.79 -9.77 1.67
CA GLU A 38 -23.08 -11.21 1.69
C GLU A 38 -21.92 -11.99 2.31
N LEU A 39 -20.68 -11.72 1.88
CA LEU A 39 -19.48 -12.39 2.37
C LEU A 39 -19.35 -12.29 3.90
N ILE A 40 -19.58 -11.10 4.47
CA ILE A 40 -19.41 -10.89 5.91
C ILE A 40 -20.45 -11.61 6.79
N ARG A 41 -21.62 -12.00 6.26
CA ARG A 41 -22.69 -12.67 7.04
C ARG A 41 -22.24 -14.01 7.64
N SER A 42 -21.29 -14.67 7.00
CA SER A 42 -20.72 -15.95 7.43
C SER A 42 -19.22 -15.89 7.74
N SER A 43 -18.68 -14.67 7.91
CA SER A 43 -17.25 -14.43 8.17
C SER A 43 -17.01 -13.84 9.55
N VAL A 44 -15.75 -13.85 9.98
CA VAL A 44 -15.29 -13.09 11.16
C VAL A 44 -14.72 -11.76 10.69
N GLY A 45 -15.15 -10.66 11.31
CA GLY A 45 -14.64 -9.31 11.06
C GLY A 45 -13.72 -8.83 12.18
N GLY A 46 -12.87 -7.85 11.87
CA GLY A 46 -11.96 -7.25 12.84
C GLY A 46 -11.27 -6.00 12.29
N LEU A 47 -10.47 -5.37 13.15
CA LEU A 47 -9.57 -4.28 12.77
C LEU A 47 -8.14 -4.79 12.76
N MET A 48 -7.31 -4.22 11.89
CA MET A 48 -5.89 -4.54 11.76
C MET A 48 -5.11 -3.22 11.67
N ASP A 49 -4.17 -3.04 12.58
CA ASP A 49 -3.09 -2.08 12.42
C ASP A 49 -1.95 -2.78 11.66
N PRO A 50 -1.59 -2.37 10.43
CA PRO A 50 -0.56 -3.06 9.66
C PRO A 50 0.79 -3.10 10.37
N ILE A 51 1.12 -2.08 11.18
CA ILE A 51 2.38 -2.01 11.92
C ILE A 51 2.11 -1.95 13.42
N ALA A 52 1.47 -0.88 13.88
CA ALA A 52 1.07 -0.67 15.27
C ALA A 52 0.03 0.45 15.36
N PRO A 53 -0.74 0.54 16.46
CA PRO A 53 -1.70 1.62 16.68
C PRO A 53 -1.05 3.00 16.50
N GLY A 54 -1.63 3.81 15.62
CA GLY A 54 -1.16 5.18 15.35
C GLY A 54 0.09 5.29 14.46
N VAL A 55 0.66 4.17 14.01
CA VAL A 55 1.82 4.18 13.10
C VAL A 55 1.35 4.19 11.64
N ARG A 56 1.71 5.26 10.91
CA ARG A 56 1.42 5.36 9.47
C ARG A 56 2.31 4.39 8.70
N ALA A 57 1.70 3.41 8.03
CA ALA A 57 2.40 2.50 7.12
C ALA A 57 2.48 3.08 5.70
N GLY A 58 3.61 2.87 5.03
CA GLY A 58 3.71 3.00 3.58
C GLY A 58 3.24 1.70 2.91
N SER A 59 2.90 1.72 1.62
CA SER A 59 2.45 0.51 0.92
C SER A 59 3.50 -0.62 1.00
N ASP A 60 4.78 -0.28 0.89
CA ASP A 60 5.90 -1.24 1.00
C ASP A 60 5.97 -1.93 2.37
N THR A 61 6.02 -1.15 3.44
CA THR A 61 6.08 -1.65 4.83
C THR A 61 4.80 -2.36 5.26
N SER A 62 3.64 -1.88 4.79
CA SER A 62 2.34 -2.52 5.04
C SER A 62 2.26 -3.92 4.43
N HIS A 63 2.70 -4.08 3.18
CA HIS A 63 2.69 -5.40 2.53
C HIS A 63 3.63 -6.39 3.22
N LEU A 64 4.82 -5.95 3.65
CA LEU A 64 5.72 -6.81 4.44
C LEU A 64 5.01 -7.36 5.69
N ALA A 65 4.36 -6.48 6.45
CA ALA A 65 3.66 -6.89 7.66
C ALA A 65 2.45 -7.80 7.40
N ILE A 66 1.67 -7.53 6.35
CA ILE A 66 0.57 -8.39 5.91
C ILE A 66 1.06 -9.80 5.53
N PHE A 67 2.25 -9.90 4.93
CA PHE A 67 2.89 -11.18 4.60
C PHE A 67 3.61 -11.83 5.81
N GLY A 68 3.50 -11.25 7.01
CA GLY A 68 4.05 -11.81 8.25
C GLY A 68 5.53 -11.46 8.51
N LEU A 69 6.09 -10.48 7.79
CA LEU A 69 7.45 -10.00 7.99
C LEU A 69 7.45 -8.73 8.85
N ASP A 70 8.30 -8.71 9.87
CA ASP A 70 8.51 -7.51 10.69
C ASP A 70 9.17 -6.38 9.85
N PRO A 71 8.46 -5.29 9.55
CA PRO A 71 9.02 -4.21 8.74
C PRO A 71 10.21 -3.53 9.42
N PHE A 72 10.30 -3.50 10.74
CA PHE A 72 11.44 -2.88 11.45
C PHE A 72 12.74 -3.69 11.27
N LYS A 73 12.62 -4.98 10.99
CA LYS A 73 13.78 -5.88 10.80
C LYS A 73 14.15 -6.04 9.33
N TYR A 74 13.17 -6.17 8.45
CA TYR A 74 13.38 -6.61 7.07
C TYR A 74 13.33 -5.48 6.04
N TYR A 75 12.72 -4.33 6.36
CA TYR A 75 12.64 -3.24 5.40
C TYR A 75 14.01 -2.57 5.19
N ARG A 76 14.46 -2.53 3.93
CA ARG A 76 15.75 -1.93 3.52
C ARG A 76 15.60 -0.71 2.60
N GLY A 77 14.40 -0.13 2.55
CA GLY A 77 14.08 1.03 1.73
C GLY A 77 13.29 0.69 0.46
N ARG A 78 12.62 1.71 -0.07
CA ARG A 78 11.66 1.58 -1.17
C ARG A 78 12.28 1.30 -2.53
N GLY A 79 13.50 1.78 -2.76
CA GLY A 79 14.14 1.72 -4.07
C GLY A 79 14.27 0.30 -4.62
N ALA A 80 14.60 -0.67 -3.76
CA ALA A 80 14.72 -2.06 -4.16
C ALA A 80 13.39 -2.65 -4.66
N PHE A 81 12.28 -2.35 -3.98
CA PHE A 81 10.94 -2.79 -4.40
C PHE A 81 10.54 -2.20 -5.76
N GLU A 82 10.79 -0.91 -5.98
CA GLU A 82 10.46 -0.23 -7.24
C GLU A 82 11.32 -0.77 -8.40
N ALA A 83 12.62 -0.99 -8.16
CA ALA A 83 13.53 -1.53 -9.17
C ALA A 83 13.15 -2.96 -9.58
N ILE A 84 12.90 -3.86 -8.60
CA ILE A 84 12.44 -5.22 -8.87
C ILE A 84 11.07 -5.20 -9.56
N GLY A 85 10.16 -4.31 -9.13
CA GLY A 85 8.85 -4.12 -9.75
C GLY A 85 8.93 -3.66 -11.21
N ALA A 86 10.00 -2.94 -11.58
CA ALA A 86 10.30 -2.55 -12.96
C ALA A 86 11.07 -3.63 -13.75
N GLY A 87 11.33 -4.80 -13.15
CA GLY A 87 12.03 -5.91 -13.80
C GLY A 87 13.55 -5.90 -13.66
N ALA A 88 14.12 -5.03 -12.82
CA ALA A 88 15.55 -5.06 -12.53
C ALA A 88 15.91 -6.28 -11.66
N VAL A 89 17.11 -6.81 -11.87
CA VAL A 89 17.73 -7.82 -11.00
C VAL A 89 18.70 -7.09 -10.08
N LEU A 90 18.60 -7.34 -8.77
CA LEU A 90 19.47 -6.73 -7.75
C LEU A 90 20.28 -7.80 -7.04
N GLU A 91 21.52 -7.46 -6.70
CA GLU A 91 22.42 -8.27 -5.88
C GLU A 91 22.58 -7.69 -4.47
N PRO A 92 23.01 -8.50 -3.48
CA PRO A 92 23.33 -7.99 -2.15
C PRO A 92 24.40 -6.90 -2.21
N GLY A 93 24.07 -5.70 -1.72
CA GLY A 93 24.95 -4.53 -1.74
C GLY A 93 24.55 -3.48 -2.77
N ASP A 94 23.67 -3.81 -3.72
CA ASP A 94 23.14 -2.83 -4.66
C ASP A 94 22.31 -1.75 -3.96
N VAL A 95 22.43 -0.53 -4.49
CA VAL A 95 21.65 0.63 -4.02
C VAL A 95 20.71 1.06 -5.13
N ALA A 96 19.42 0.87 -4.90
CA ALA A 96 18.37 1.27 -5.82
C ALA A 96 17.70 2.57 -5.36
N PHE A 97 17.38 3.44 -6.32
CA PHE A 97 16.69 4.70 -6.08
C PHE A 97 15.41 4.77 -6.89
N ARG A 98 14.36 5.33 -6.30
CA ARG A 98 13.16 5.73 -7.04
C ARG A 98 13.40 7.11 -7.65
N GLY A 99 13.46 7.17 -8.98
CA GLY A 99 13.52 8.41 -9.74
C GLY A 99 12.18 8.79 -10.36
N ASN A 100 12.04 10.07 -10.70
CA ASN A 100 11.00 10.57 -11.59
C ASN A 100 11.69 11.30 -12.76
N PHE A 101 11.09 11.26 -13.96
CA PHE A 101 11.43 12.24 -14.99
C PHE A 101 10.89 13.62 -14.57
N ALA A 102 11.65 14.67 -14.90
CA ALA A 102 11.38 16.04 -14.50
C ALA A 102 11.68 17.01 -15.66
N THR A 103 10.95 18.12 -15.72
CA THR A 103 11.20 19.22 -16.66
C THR A 103 12.12 20.25 -16.00
N VAL A 104 13.18 20.62 -16.70
CA VAL A 104 14.15 21.62 -16.26
C VAL A 104 14.26 22.78 -17.25
N LYS A 105 14.63 23.95 -16.74
CA LYS A 105 15.09 25.08 -17.58
C LYS A 105 16.50 24.81 -18.12
N GLY A 106 16.99 25.70 -18.99
CA GLY A 106 18.36 25.64 -19.52
C GLY A 106 19.46 25.72 -18.45
N ASP A 107 19.17 26.25 -17.26
CA ASP A 107 20.05 26.30 -16.10
C ASP A 107 19.90 25.09 -15.15
N PHE A 108 19.19 24.03 -15.58
CA PHE A 108 18.85 22.84 -14.79
C PHE A 108 17.95 23.07 -13.58
N THR A 109 17.37 24.26 -13.42
CA THR A 109 16.34 24.48 -12.39
C THR A 109 15.12 23.63 -12.70
N VAL A 110 14.73 22.75 -11.76
CA VAL A 110 13.51 21.93 -11.86
C VAL A 110 12.29 22.84 -11.81
N ILE A 111 11.50 22.85 -12.88
CA ILE A 111 10.24 23.60 -12.96
C ILE A 111 9.02 22.70 -12.82
N ASP A 112 9.16 21.41 -13.16
CA ASP A 112 8.18 20.39 -12.83
C ASP A 112 8.91 19.07 -12.53
N ARG A 113 8.45 18.39 -11.50
CA ARG A 113 9.03 17.19 -10.90
C ARG A 113 8.39 15.90 -11.41
N ARG A 114 7.54 15.99 -12.43
CA ARG A 114 6.85 14.85 -13.06
C ARG A 114 6.88 14.83 -14.59
N ALA A 115 7.40 15.88 -15.22
CA ALA A 115 7.42 16.04 -16.68
C ALA A 115 6.02 15.98 -17.32
N GLY A 116 5.04 16.65 -16.69
CA GLY A 116 3.64 16.77 -17.14
C GLY A 116 3.03 18.12 -16.79
#